data_AF-A0A931TIZ4-F1
#
_entry.id   AF-A0A931TIZ4-F1
#
_cell.length_a   1.000
_cell.length_b   1.000
_cell.length_c   1.000
_cell.angle_alpha   90.00
_cell.angle_beta   90.00
_cell.angle_gamma   90.00
#
_symmetry.space_group_name_H-M   'P 1'
#
loop_
_entity.id
_entity.type
_entity.pdbx_description
1 polymer ?
#
loop_
_entity_poly.entity_id
_entity_poly.type
_entity_poly.pdbx_seq_one_letter_code
_entity_poly.pdbx_strand_id
1 'polypeptide(L)'
;MSRRHGGPARPAAGHADLLDPYRHLAFRVIAQAWRDLFTSGAASSERESARAFLSGAGLLAHWCELADMDAGAVRSRVHMHIARGRSAAVAGKGR
;
A
#
# COMPACT_ATOMS: atom_id res chain seq x y z
N MET A 1 -19.91 56.19 -3.11
CA MET A 1 -20.05 55.00 -2.25
C MET A 1 -19.90 53.75 -3.10
N SER A 2 -19.21 52.73 -2.56
CA SER A 2 -19.22 51.32 -2.97
C SER A 2 -18.38 50.87 -4.18
N ARG A 3 -17.13 50.45 -3.93
CA ARG A 3 -16.52 49.31 -4.66
C ARG A 3 -16.57 48.08 -3.76
N ARG A 4 -17.26 47.05 -4.23
CA ARG A 4 -17.35 45.75 -3.59
C ARG A 4 -15.97 45.08 -3.65
N HIS A 5 -15.32 44.89 -2.50
CA HIS A 5 -14.23 43.93 -2.38
C HIS A 5 -14.83 42.52 -2.29
N GLY A 6 -15.16 41.95 -3.45
CA GLY A 6 -15.32 40.51 -3.59
C GLY A 6 -13.92 39.89 -3.62
N GLY A 7 -13.37 39.55 -2.46
CA GLY A 7 -12.18 38.71 -2.40
C GLY A 7 -12.47 37.35 -3.06
N PRO A 8 -11.47 36.70 -3.69
CA PRO A 8 -11.68 35.40 -4.30
C PRO A 8 -12.18 34.42 -3.24
N ALA A 9 -13.34 33.83 -3.49
CA ALA A 9 -13.85 32.73 -2.70
C ALA A 9 -12.77 31.65 -2.67
N ARG A 10 -12.27 31.34 -1.47
CA ARG A 10 -11.36 30.21 -1.26
C ARG A 10 -12.08 28.98 -1.83
N PRO A 11 -11.51 28.25 -2.80
CA PRO A 11 -12.15 27.03 -3.26
C PRO A 11 -12.39 26.15 -2.03
N ALA A 12 -13.62 25.66 -1.89
CA ALA A 12 -13.94 24.68 -0.87
C ALA A 12 -13.00 23.51 -1.11
N ALA A 13 -12.06 23.27 -0.19
CA ALA A 13 -11.15 22.14 -0.25
C ALA A 13 -12.00 20.91 -0.57
N GLY A 14 -11.78 20.34 -1.75
CA GLY A 14 -12.63 19.27 -2.24
C GLY A 14 -12.58 18.10 -1.27
N HIS A 15 -13.59 17.23 -1.26
CA HIS A 15 -13.51 16.00 -0.47
C HIS A 15 -12.23 15.19 -0.77
N ALA A 16 -11.63 15.38 -1.94
CA ALA A 16 -10.32 14.85 -2.31
C ALA A 16 -9.16 15.33 -1.41
N ASP A 17 -9.13 16.61 -1.00
CA ASP A 17 -8.06 17.17 -0.14
C ASP A 17 -8.11 16.61 1.30
N LEU A 18 -9.28 16.13 1.75
CA LEU A 18 -9.45 15.50 3.06
C LEU A 18 -9.02 14.02 3.06
N LEU A 19 -8.94 13.39 1.89
CA LEU A 19 -8.53 12.00 1.73
C LEU A 19 -7.02 11.82 1.61
N ASP A 20 -6.28 12.88 1.27
CA ASP A 20 -4.81 12.86 1.14
C ASP A 20 -4.05 12.25 2.34
N PRO A 21 -4.34 12.61 3.62
CA PRO A 21 -3.68 11.95 4.76
C PRO A 21 -4.02 10.47 4.86
N TYR A 22 -5.25 10.07 4.50
CA TYR A 22 -5.67 8.67 4.50
C TYR A 22 -5.05 7.89 3.34
N ARG A 23 -4.90 8.51 2.17
CA ARG A 23 -4.18 7.96 1.01
C ARG A 23 -2.73 7.70 1.34
N HIS A 24 -2.06 8.67 1.98
CA HIS A 24 -0.67 8.51 2.40
C HIS A 24 -0.51 7.39 3.43
N LEU A 25 -1.42 7.32 4.41
CA LEU A 25 -1.44 6.23 5.40
C LEU A 25 -1.63 4.87 4.71
N ALA A 26 -2.58 4.76 3.78
CA ALA A 26 -2.85 3.54 3.03
C ALA A 26 -1.64 3.05 2.25
N PHE A 27 -0.96 3.96 1.55
CA PHE A 27 0.29 3.66 0.86
C PHE A 27 1.35 3.14 1.84
N ARG A 28 1.50 3.77 3.01
CA ARG A 28 2.48 3.34 4.02
C ARG A 28 2.19 1.96 4.60
N VAL A 29 0.93 1.63 4.84
CA VAL A 29 0.50 0.29 5.31
C VAL A 29 0.88 -0.77 4.29
N ILE A 30 0.56 -0.54 3.01
CA ILE A 30 0.92 -1.46 1.94
C ILE A 30 2.45 -1.58 1.85
N ALA A 31 3.19 -0.46 1.81
CA ALA A 31 4.64 -0.47 1.72
C ALA A 31 5.33 -1.14 2.93
N GLN A 32 4.75 -1.06 4.12
CA GLN A 32 5.25 -1.76 5.31
C GLN A 32 5.03 -3.27 5.17
N ALA A 33 3.83 -3.72 4.79
CA ALA A 33 3.56 -5.14 4.58
C ALA A 33 4.52 -5.75 3.53
N TRP A 34 4.83 -5.00 2.47
CA TRP A 34 5.86 -5.41 1.51
C TRP A 34 7.23 -5.56 2.16
N ARG A 35 7.68 -4.58 2.95
CA ARG A 35 8.96 -4.64 3.66
C ARG A 35 9.01 -5.81 4.63
N ASP A 36 7.98 -6.02 5.43
CA ASP A 36 7.91 -7.10 6.40
C ASP A 36 7.98 -8.46 5.71
N LEU A 37 7.30 -8.62 4.56
CA LEU A 37 7.31 -9.87 3.81
C LEU A 37 8.69 -10.23 3.24
N PHE A 38 9.46 -9.25 2.75
CA PHE A 38 10.69 -9.49 1.99
C PHE A 38 11.99 -9.20 2.75
N THR A 39 11.93 -8.55 3.92
CA THR A 39 13.13 -8.26 4.71
C THR A 39 13.56 -9.49 5.48
N SER A 40 14.84 -9.86 5.37
CA SER A 40 15.41 -11.05 6.03
C SER A 40 15.33 -10.96 7.56
N GLY A 41 15.39 -9.75 8.13
CA GLY A 41 15.37 -9.46 9.57
C GLY A 41 14.01 -9.24 10.22
N ALA A 42 12.88 -9.31 9.48
CA ALA A 42 11.55 -9.20 10.08
C ALA A 42 11.25 -10.40 10.99
N ALA A 43 10.51 -10.20 12.08
CA ALA A 43 10.05 -11.29 12.93
C ALA A 43 9.19 -12.28 12.11
N SER A 44 9.17 -13.55 12.50
CA SER A 44 8.35 -14.57 11.80
C SER A 44 6.86 -14.19 11.79
N SER A 45 6.36 -13.65 12.91
CA SER A 45 4.99 -13.16 13.07
C SER A 45 4.65 -11.98 12.15
N GLU A 46 5.59 -11.04 11.96
CA GLU A 46 5.43 -9.90 11.04
C GLU A 46 5.33 -10.37 9.60
N ARG A 47 6.21 -11.30 9.18
CA ARG A 47 6.16 -11.93 7.85
C ARG A 47 4.85 -12.66 7.60
N GLU A 48 4.37 -13.43 8.57
CA GLU A 48 3.10 -14.14 8.47
C GLU A 48 1.91 -13.18 8.36
N SER A 49 1.91 -12.14 9.19
CA SER A 49 0.88 -11.08 9.16
C SER A 49 0.88 -10.35 7.82
N ALA A 50 2.05 -9.98 7.31
CA ALA A 50 2.21 -9.36 5.99
C ALA A 50 1.73 -10.27 4.85
N ARG A 51 2.03 -11.57 4.93
CA ARG A 51 1.55 -12.55 3.96
C ARG A 51 0.01 -12.68 4.00
N ALA A 52 -0.58 -12.74 5.19
CA ALA A 52 -2.03 -12.79 5.35
C ALA A 52 -2.70 -11.51 4.80
N PHE A 53 -2.15 -10.34 5.13
CA PHE A 53 -2.62 -9.06 4.61
C PHE A 53 -2.56 -8.99 3.08
N LEU A 54 -1.41 -9.30 2.48
CA LEU A 54 -1.19 -9.21 1.04
C LEU A 54 -1.93 -10.29 0.22
N SER A 55 -2.38 -11.37 0.87
CA SER A 55 -3.23 -12.39 0.23
C SER A 55 -4.72 -12.15 0.46
N GLY A 56 -5.10 -11.38 1.49
CA GLY A 56 -6.48 -11.07 1.85
C GLY A 56 -7.12 -10.08 0.88
N ALA A 57 -7.93 -10.57 -0.06
CA ALA A 57 -8.52 -9.77 -1.12
C ALA A 57 -9.35 -8.57 -0.61
N GLY A 58 -10.16 -8.74 0.44
CA GLY A 58 -11.06 -7.69 0.93
C GLY A 58 -10.33 -6.52 1.59
N LEU A 59 -9.47 -6.83 2.58
CA LEU A 59 -8.73 -5.80 3.31
C LEU A 59 -7.70 -5.11 2.39
N LEU A 60 -6.96 -5.88 1.59
CA LEU A 60 -6.01 -5.31 0.63
C LEU A 60 -6.72 -4.43 -0.40
N ALA A 61 -7.87 -4.86 -0.95
CA ALA A 61 -8.62 -4.06 -1.94
C ALA A 61 -9.04 -2.70 -1.36
N HIS A 62 -9.51 -2.67 -0.12
CA HIS A 62 -9.89 -1.42 0.54
C HIS A 62 -8.70 -0.46 0.72
N TRP A 63 -7.55 -0.97 1.16
CA TRP A 63 -6.34 -0.15 1.28
C TRP A 63 -5.80 0.29 -0.08
N CYS A 64 -5.93 -0.53 -1.12
CA CYS A 64 -5.56 -0.16 -2.48
C CYS A 64 -6.48 0.93 -3.04
N GLU A 65 -7.79 0.85 -2.80
CA GLU A 65 -8.75 1.88 -3.18
C GLU A 65 -8.43 3.22 -2.50
N LEU A 66 -8.18 3.21 -1.19
CA LEU A 66 -7.75 4.41 -0.45
C LEU A 66 -6.41 4.97 -0.96
N ALA A 67 -5.49 4.09 -1.36
CA ALA A 67 -4.18 4.48 -1.90
C ALA A 67 -4.23 4.92 -3.37
N ASP A 68 -5.38 4.77 -4.05
CA ASP A 68 -5.53 4.93 -5.50
C ASP A 68 -4.54 4.01 -6.27
N MET A 69 -4.58 2.72 -5.93
CA MET A 69 -3.76 1.66 -6.48
C MET A 69 -4.61 0.50 -6.99
N ASP A 70 -4.13 -0.21 -8.02
CA ASP A 70 -4.77 -1.44 -8.48
C ASP A 70 -4.40 -2.64 -7.60
N ALA A 71 -5.41 -3.20 -6.92
CA ALA A 71 -5.23 -4.34 -6.02
C ALA A 71 -4.75 -5.62 -6.76
N GLY A 72 -5.17 -5.81 -8.02
CA GLY A 72 -4.76 -6.94 -8.85
C GLY A 72 -3.27 -6.92 -9.17
N ALA A 73 -2.73 -5.76 -9.50
CA ALA A 73 -1.32 -5.52 -9.79
C ALA A 73 -0.46 -5.72 -8.54
N VAL A 74 -0.92 -5.25 -7.37
CA VAL A 74 -0.24 -5.47 -6.09
C VAL A 74 -0.15 -6.97 -5.81
N ARG A 75 -1.27 -7.70 -5.85
CA ARG A 75 -1.31 -9.15 -5.62
C ARG A 75 -0.40 -9.91 -6.58
N SER A 76 -0.47 -9.59 -7.88
CA SER A 76 0.33 -10.26 -8.91
C SER A 76 1.83 -10.07 -8.68
N ARG A 77 2.26 -8.87 -8.29
CA ARG A 77 3.67 -8.61 -7.93
C ARG A 77 4.09 -9.38 -6.68
N VAL A 78 3.23 -9.47 -5.66
CA VAL A 78 3.52 -10.26 -4.44
C VAL A 78 3.74 -11.73 -4.81
N HIS A 79 2.83 -12.32 -5.59
CA HIS A 79 2.95 -13.71 -6.04
C HIS A 79 4.24 -13.95 -6.83
N MET A 80 4.59 -13.03 -7.73
CA MET A 80 5.84 -13.10 -8.51
C MET A 80 7.08 -13.08 -7.60
N HIS A 81 7.12 -12.20 -6.59
CA HIS A 81 8.25 -12.13 -5.67
C HIS A 81 8.35 -13.34 -4.75
N ILE A 82 7.23 -13.85 -4.24
CA ILE A 82 7.20 -15.09 -3.44
C ILE A 82 7.72 -16.27 -4.28
N ALA A 83 7.29 -16.38 -5.54
CA ALA A 83 7.75 -17.43 -6.45
C ALA A 83 9.28 -17.35 -6.67
N ARG A 84 9.81 -16.14 -6.90
CA ARG A 84 11.26 -15.90 -7.06
C ARG A 84 12.08 -16.20 -5.81
N GLY A 85 11.59 -15.81 -4.63
CA GLY A 85 12.25 -16.10 -3.35
C GLY A 85 12.34 -17.60 -3.05
N ARG A 86 11.29 -18.35 -3.38
CA ARG A 86 11.30 -19.82 -3.27
C ARG A 86 12.31 -20.46 -4.22
N SER A 87 12.39 -20.01 -5.47
CA SER A 87 13.37 -20.52 -6.44
C SER A 87 14.81 -20.26 -5.99
N ALA A 88 15.10 -19.09 -5.40
CA ALA A 88 16.42 -18.76 -4.86
C ALA A 88 16.80 -19.63 -3.63
N ALA A 89 15.84 -19.90 -2.73
CA ALA A 89 16.07 -20.74 -1.56
C ALA A 89 16.34 -22.22 -1.91
N VAL A 90 15.73 -22.74 -2.99
CA VAL A 90 15.99 -24.10 -3.49
C VAL A 90 17.37 -24.19 -4.15
N ALA A 91 17.79 -23.17 -4.89
CA ALA A 91 19.10 -23.12 -5.54
C ALA A 91 20.28 -23.06 -4.55
N GLY A 92 20.07 -22.49 -3.35
CA GLY A 92 21.10 -22.40 -2.31
C GLY A 92 21.27 -23.64 -1.42
N LYS A 93 20.43 -24.67 -1.56
CA LYS A 93 20.47 -25.90 -0.73
C LYS A 93 21.38 -27.00 -1.30
N GLY A 94 21.94 -26.80 -2.50
CA GLY A 94 22.86 -27.74 -3.15
C GLY A 94 24.29 -27.24 -3.14
N ARG A 95 24.95 -27.23 -1.98
CA ARG A 95 26.42 -27.15 -1.90
C ARG A 95 26.92 -27.78 -0.61
#